data_AF-R6XVI7-F1
#
_entry.id   AF-R6XVI7-F1
#
_cell.length_a   1.000
_cell.length_b   1.000
_cell.length_c   1.000
_cell.angle_alpha   90.00
_cell.angle_beta   90.00
_cell.angle_gamma   90.00
#
_symmetry.space_group_name_H-M   'P 1'
#
loop_
_entity.id
_entity.type
_entity.pdbx_description
1 polymer ?
#
loop_
_entity_poly.entity_id
_entity_poly.type
_entity_poly.pdbx_seq_one_letter_code
_entity_poly.pdbx_strand_id
1 'polypeptide(L)'
;MKQLKNYMMLLLLVPCFCMAQGCKPASTKPMVTSDHYNQDSLEEVVAAAMPQMEYKDEMSMLKAYFKAIDQKVTPKEWADRMKADAIASIFDCFCTSDMKEVYSFFLDNCQVDSLREKVKSHYEAMTNKYGHLFPGKPAPNLTFTDKNGKQLSLQSFKGQVLLVDIWGTWCAPCIAEMPYLAALQKEYGSRKDVRIMSIACDKKAEKWKTYLASHPTTWHQYLITGEGNQTLDKAYFCEGIPRFIIIDKQGNIVAADAMRPSEKDFREYFRKIVNP
;
A
#
# COMPACT_ATOMS: atom_id res chain seq x y z
N MET A 1 -3.24 4.99 2.92
CA MET A 1 -4.09 5.99 2.23
C MET A 1 -3.71 6.31 0.76
N LYS A 2 -2.84 5.54 0.09
CA LYS A 2 -2.74 5.53 -1.40
C LYS A 2 -2.91 4.11 -1.96
N GLN A 3 -2.64 3.10 -1.12
CA GLN A 3 -2.98 1.71 -1.37
C GLN A 3 -4.47 1.55 -1.71
N LEU A 4 -5.38 2.17 -0.95
CA LEU A 4 -6.81 2.08 -1.23
C LEU A 4 -7.18 2.85 -2.51
N LYS A 5 -6.46 3.89 -2.93
CA LYS A 5 -6.62 4.52 -4.27
C LYS A 5 -6.20 3.57 -5.40
N ASN A 6 -5.11 2.83 -5.25
CA ASN A 6 -4.68 1.83 -6.23
C ASN A 6 -5.58 0.58 -6.23
N TYR A 7 -6.06 0.13 -5.06
CA TYR A 7 -6.97 -1.01 -4.92
C TYR A 7 -8.40 -0.65 -5.32
N MET A 8 -8.91 0.54 -4.99
CA MET A 8 -10.17 1.03 -5.53
C MET A 8 -10.03 1.31 -7.04
N MET A 9 -8.90 1.81 -7.54
CA MET A 9 -8.66 1.82 -8.99
C MET A 9 -8.69 0.41 -9.56
N LEU A 10 -8.05 -0.58 -8.93
CA LEU A 10 -8.08 -1.97 -9.42
C LEU A 10 -9.51 -2.54 -9.38
N LEU A 11 -10.17 -2.49 -8.23
CA LEU A 11 -11.54 -2.98 -8.02
C LEU A 11 -12.56 -2.26 -8.92
N LEU A 12 -12.38 -0.97 -9.20
CA LEU A 12 -13.27 -0.16 -10.05
C LEU A 12 -12.89 -0.17 -11.54
N LEU A 13 -11.69 -0.63 -11.91
CA LEU A 13 -11.19 -0.65 -13.31
C LEU A 13 -10.91 -2.06 -13.85
N VAL A 14 -11.12 -3.13 -13.08
CA VAL A 14 -10.94 -4.52 -13.57
C VAL A 14 -11.85 -4.87 -14.78
N PRO A 15 -13.05 -4.30 -15.01
CA PRO A 15 -13.71 -4.48 -16.30
C PRO A 15 -13.16 -3.54 -17.40
N CYS A 16 -12.41 -2.49 -17.03
CA CYS A 16 -12.01 -1.42 -17.94
C CYS A 16 -10.64 -1.65 -18.61
N PHE A 17 -9.84 -2.61 -18.14
CA PHE A 17 -8.53 -2.93 -18.75
C PHE A 17 -8.62 -3.60 -20.14
N CYS A 18 -9.83 -3.96 -20.59
CA CYS A 18 -10.05 -4.47 -21.95
C CYS A 18 -10.23 -3.35 -23.01
N MET A 19 -10.26 -2.06 -22.63
CA MET A 19 -10.48 -0.96 -23.57
C MET A 19 -9.23 -0.12 -23.85
N ALA A 20 -8.13 -0.77 -24.25
CA ALA A 20 -6.98 -0.09 -24.85
C ALA A 20 -7.05 0.01 -26.38
N GLN A 21 -8.22 -0.25 -26.99
CA GLN A 21 -8.44 -0.08 -28.43
C GLN A 21 -9.77 0.63 -28.71
N GLY A 22 -9.73 1.96 -28.80
CA GLY A 22 -10.59 2.75 -29.70
C GLY A 22 -12.12 2.67 -29.53
N CYS A 23 -12.67 2.72 -28.30
CA CYS A 23 -14.13 2.80 -28.11
C CYS A 23 -14.64 4.25 -27.94
N LYS A 24 -15.71 4.57 -28.69
CA LYS A 24 -16.45 5.84 -28.76
C LYS A 24 -17.05 6.27 -27.41
N PRO A 25 -17.42 7.56 -27.22
CA PRO A 25 -17.91 8.08 -25.95
C PRO A 25 -19.15 7.34 -25.43
N ALA A 26 -19.22 7.27 -24.10
CA ALA A 26 -20.20 6.54 -23.32
C ALA A 26 -21.66 6.80 -23.76
N SER A 27 -22.31 5.75 -24.27
CA SER A 27 -23.76 5.65 -24.23
C SER A 27 -24.17 5.35 -22.79
N THR A 28 -25.18 6.05 -22.28
CA THR A 28 -25.76 5.81 -20.95
C THR A 28 -26.33 4.38 -20.90
N LYS A 29 -25.62 3.43 -20.27
CA LYS A 29 -26.17 2.10 -20.01
C LYS A 29 -27.45 2.26 -19.15
N PRO A 30 -28.56 1.60 -19.50
CA PRO A 30 -29.81 1.69 -18.76
C PRO A 30 -29.65 1.11 -17.34
N MET A 31 -30.57 1.49 -16.45
CA MET A 31 -30.69 0.93 -15.10
C MET A 31 -30.84 -0.59 -15.18
N VAL A 32 -30.07 -1.35 -14.41
CA VAL A 32 -30.19 -2.82 -14.41
C VAL A 32 -31.33 -3.23 -13.48
N THR A 33 -32.41 -3.72 -14.09
CA THR A 33 -33.46 -4.48 -13.42
C THR A 33 -33.19 -5.96 -13.71
N SER A 34 -32.39 -6.61 -12.87
CA SER A 34 -32.24 -8.07 -12.91
C SER A 34 -33.31 -8.70 -12.01
N ASP A 35 -33.54 -10.02 -12.12
CA ASP A 35 -34.35 -10.78 -11.15
C ASP A 35 -33.50 -11.36 -10.00
N HIS A 36 -32.17 -11.27 -10.09
CA HIS A 36 -31.22 -11.76 -9.09
C HIS A 36 -29.98 -10.86 -8.97
N TYR A 37 -29.36 -10.83 -7.79
CA TYR A 37 -28.14 -10.05 -7.55
C TYR A 37 -26.96 -10.64 -8.33
N ASN A 38 -26.33 -9.81 -9.16
CA ASN A 38 -25.12 -10.15 -9.92
C ASN A 38 -24.10 -9.00 -9.76
N GLN A 39 -23.06 -9.22 -8.97
CA GLN A 39 -22.10 -8.17 -8.61
C GLN A 39 -21.38 -7.59 -9.84
N ASP A 40 -20.81 -8.44 -10.70
CA ASP A 40 -20.03 -8.02 -11.87
C ASP A 40 -20.84 -7.09 -12.81
N SER A 41 -22.10 -7.44 -13.05
CA SER A 41 -22.99 -6.65 -13.90
C SER A 41 -23.30 -5.28 -13.28
N LEU A 42 -23.47 -5.23 -11.96
CA LEU A 42 -23.74 -3.97 -11.25
C LEU A 42 -22.48 -3.09 -11.19
N GLU A 43 -21.31 -3.68 -11.02
CA GLU A 43 -20.03 -2.97 -11.04
C GLU A 43 -19.80 -2.25 -12.37
N GLU A 44 -20.13 -2.87 -13.50
CA GLU A 44 -20.05 -2.20 -14.81
C GLU A 44 -20.97 -0.97 -14.91
N VAL A 45 -22.19 -1.07 -14.38
CA VAL A 45 -23.17 0.03 -14.42
C VAL A 45 -22.70 1.19 -13.54
N VAL A 46 -22.23 0.87 -12.33
CA VAL A 46 -21.73 1.88 -11.39
C VAL A 46 -20.46 2.52 -11.93
N ALA A 47 -19.53 1.76 -12.50
CA ALA A 47 -18.32 2.28 -13.13
C ALA A 47 -18.64 3.26 -14.27
N ALA A 48 -19.65 2.98 -15.10
CA ALA A 48 -20.10 3.89 -16.16
C ALA A 48 -20.73 5.19 -15.62
N ALA A 49 -21.21 5.19 -14.37
CA ALA A 49 -21.81 6.35 -13.70
C ALA A 49 -20.80 7.16 -12.87
N MET A 50 -19.60 6.62 -12.64
CA MET A 50 -18.56 7.33 -11.89
C MET A 50 -18.01 8.50 -12.71
N PRO A 51 -17.89 9.70 -12.13
CA PRO A 51 -17.32 10.84 -12.83
C PRO A 51 -15.84 10.59 -13.14
N GLN A 52 -15.45 10.95 -14.37
CA GLN A 52 -14.05 10.96 -14.81
C GLN A 52 -13.35 12.19 -14.23
N MET A 53 -13.13 12.19 -12.92
CA MET A 53 -12.54 13.29 -12.15
C MET A 53 -11.41 12.78 -11.25
N GLU A 54 -10.40 13.63 -11.03
CA GLU A 54 -9.40 13.36 -10.00
C GLU A 54 -10.01 13.52 -8.59
N TYR A 55 -10.15 12.41 -7.87
CA TYR A 55 -10.53 12.43 -6.46
C TYR A 55 -9.36 12.91 -5.59
N LYS A 56 -9.66 13.87 -4.70
CA LYS A 56 -8.71 14.47 -3.76
C LYS A 56 -8.12 13.45 -2.79
N ASP A 57 -8.95 12.55 -2.28
CA ASP A 57 -8.61 11.50 -1.34
C ASP A 57 -9.52 10.27 -1.53
N GLU A 58 -9.16 9.16 -0.88
CA GLU A 58 -9.83 7.87 -1.02
C GLU A 58 -11.26 7.90 -0.46
N MET A 59 -11.48 8.63 0.64
CA MET A 59 -12.80 8.77 1.24
C MET A 59 -13.77 9.52 0.32
N SER A 60 -13.29 10.53 -0.40
CA SER A 60 -14.07 11.26 -1.41
C SER A 60 -14.47 10.35 -2.58
N MET A 61 -13.56 9.46 -3.02
CA MET A 61 -13.87 8.45 -4.03
C MET A 61 -14.93 7.46 -3.53
N LEU A 62 -14.80 6.97 -2.29
CA LEU A 62 -15.76 6.03 -1.70
C LEU A 62 -17.16 6.63 -1.58
N LYS A 63 -17.26 7.89 -1.13
CA LYS A 63 -18.53 8.62 -1.07
C LYS A 63 -19.19 8.78 -2.44
N ALA A 64 -18.39 9.08 -3.48
CA ALA A 64 -18.89 9.16 -4.85
C ALA A 64 -19.37 7.79 -5.36
N TYR A 65 -18.64 6.73 -5.04
CA TYR A 65 -19.01 5.36 -5.38
C TYR A 65 -20.33 4.93 -4.73
N PHE A 66 -20.51 5.17 -3.42
CA PHE A 66 -21.77 4.87 -2.74
C PHE A 66 -22.94 5.64 -3.33
N LYS A 67 -22.73 6.92 -3.67
CA LYS A 67 -23.73 7.73 -4.36
C LYS A 67 -24.08 7.16 -5.73
N ALA A 68 -23.11 6.70 -6.50
CA ALA A 68 -23.35 6.08 -7.81
C ALA A 68 -24.13 4.76 -7.67
N ILE A 69 -23.81 3.95 -6.66
CA ILE A 69 -24.59 2.74 -6.32
C ILE A 69 -26.05 3.10 -6.03
N ASP A 70 -26.30 4.07 -5.14
CA ASP A 70 -27.67 4.48 -4.76
C ASP A 70 -28.49 5.01 -5.95
N GLN A 71 -27.84 5.59 -6.95
CA GLN A 71 -28.51 6.15 -8.12
C GLN A 71 -28.79 5.13 -9.22
N LYS A 72 -28.04 4.03 -9.26
CA LYS A 72 -28.02 3.12 -10.42
C LYS A 72 -28.44 1.70 -10.10
N VAL A 73 -28.39 1.30 -8.84
CA VAL A 73 -28.67 -0.07 -8.42
C VAL A 73 -30.03 -0.13 -7.74
N THR A 74 -30.92 -0.91 -8.33
CA THR A 74 -32.26 -1.20 -7.79
C THR A 74 -32.51 -2.70 -7.84
N PRO A 75 -33.20 -3.29 -6.84
CA PRO A 75 -33.79 -2.62 -5.68
C PRO A 75 -32.74 -2.24 -4.60
N LYS A 76 -33.17 -1.50 -3.57
CA LYS A 76 -32.27 -0.93 -2.54
C LYS A 76 -31.43 -2.00 -1.84
N GLU A 77 -31.98 -3.19 -1.66
CA GLU A 77 -31.31 -4.34 -1.05
C GLU A 77 -30.02 -4.71 -1.81
N TRP A 78 -30.00 -4.55 -3.13
CA TRP A 78 -28.80 -4.79 -3.94
C TRP A 78 -27.79 -3.67 -3.83
N ALA A 79 -28.26 -2.42 -3.73
CA ALA A 79 -27.39 -1.28 -3.47
C ALA A 79 -26.65 -1.45 -2.12
N ASP A 80 -27.39 -1.81 -1.07
CA ASP A 80 -26.81 -2.05 0.26
C ASP A 80 -25.84 -3.24 0.23
N ARG A 81 -26.20 -4.34 -0.45
CA ARG A 81 -25.33 -5.51 -0.61
C ARG A 81 -24.04 -5.17 -1.35
N MET A 82 -24.13 -4.44 -2.46
CA MET A 82 -22.97 -4.05 -3.27
C MET A 82 -22.01 -3.14 -2.51
N LYS A 83 -22.53 -2.21 -1.70
CA LYS A 83 -21.70 -1.40 -0.79
C LYS A 83 -20.97 -2.28 0.22
N ALA A 84 -21.66 -3.25 0.82
CA ALA A 84 -21.05 -4.17 1.77
C ALA A 84 -19.96 -5.04 1.12
N ASP A 85 -20.23 -5.55 -0.08
CA ASP A 85 -19.28 -6.35 -0.87
C ASP A 85 -18.03 -5.51 -1.23
N ALA A 86 -18.21 -4.26 -1.65
CA ALA A 86 -17.10 -3.36 -1.96
C ALA A 86 -16.21 -3.07 -0.73
N ILE A 87 -16.82 -2.79 0.43
CA ILE A 87 -16.06 -2.54 1.67
C ILE A 87 -15.37 -3.82 2.17
N ALA A 88 -16.03 -4.98 2.07
CA ALA A 88 -15.41 -6.26 2.41
C ALA A 88 -14.17 -6.54 1.55
N SER A 89 -14.28 -6.36 0.22
CA SER A 89 -13.16 -6.51 -0.71
C SER A 89 -12.00 -5.55 -0.40
N ILE A 90 -12.31 -4.33 0.05
CA ILE A 90 -11.29 -3.38 0.52
C ILE A 90 -10.52 -3.93 1.73
N PHE A 91 -11.22 -4.55 2.70
CA PHE A 91 -10.58 -5.12 3.89
C PHE A 91 -9.84 -6.43 3.61
N ASP A 92 -10.20 -7.15 2.55
CA ASP A 92 -9.48 -8.36 2.12
C ASP A 92 -8.13 -8.04 1.42
N CYS A 93 -7.93 -6.79 1.01
CA CYS A 93 -6.66 -6.34 0.43
C CYS A 93 -5.56 -6.14 1.49
N PHE A 94 -4.30 -6.27 1.07
CA PHE A 94 -3.17 -5.91 1.93
C PHE A 94 -3.27 -4.46 2.37
N CYS A 95 -3.19 -4.24 3.70
CA CYS A 95 -3.32 -2.92 4.29
C CYS A 95 -2.29 -2.72 5.40
N THR A 96 -1.65 -1.55 5.43
CA THR A 96 -0.70 -1.17 6.48
C THR A 96 -1.20 -0.01 7.33
N SER A 97 -2.50 0.29 7.28
CA SER A 97 -3.14 1.38 8.04
C SER A 97 -4.50 0.95 8.60
N ASP A 98 -4.88 1.52 9.74
CA ASP A 98 -6.22 1.30 10.28
C ASP A 98 -7.28 1.98 9.39
N MET A 99 -8.18 1.17 8.83
CA MET A 99 -9.29 1.63 7.97
C MET A 99 -10.56 1.98 8.77
N LYS A 100 -10.43 2.31 10.06
CA LYS A 100 -11.54 2.64 10.94
C LYS A 100 -12.48 3.71 10.38
N GLU A 101 -11.97 4.70 9.67
CA GLU A 101 -12.80 5.74 9.06
C GLU A 101 -13.72 5.16 7.97
N VAL A 102 -13.20 4.29 7.11
CA VAL A 102 -13.97 3.57 6.08
C VAL A 102 -14.99 2.64 6.73
N TYR A 103 -14.60 1.93 7.78
CA TYR A 103 -15.49 1.06 8.53
C TYR A 103 -16.64 1.84 9.17
N SER A 104 -16.33 2.94 9.87
CA SER A 104 -17.35 3.80 10.51
C SER A 104 -18.28 4.42 9.46
N PHE A 105 -17.74 4.91 8.34
CA PHE A 105 -18.54 5.41 7.24
C PHE A 105 -19.53 4.37 6.71
N PHE A 106 -19.11 3.11 6.55
CA PHE A 106 -20.02 2.04 6.15
C PHE A 106 -21.12 1.81 7.18
N LEU A 107 -20.77 1.75 8.48
CA LEU A 107 -21.74 1.59 9.55
C LEU A 107 -22.76 2.75 9.60
N ASP A 108 -22.35 3.97 9.33
CA ASP A 108 -23.28 5.11 9.31
C ASP A 108 -24.27 5.04 8.13
N ASN A 109 -23.89 4.35 7.05
CA ASN A 109 -24.65 4.29 5.79
C ASN A 109 -25.35 2.95 5.53
N CYS A 110 -25.25 1.97 6.44
CA CYS A 110 -25.88 0.66 6.31
C CYS A 110 -26.65 0.28 7.58
N GLN A 111 -27.96 0.06 7.43
CA GLN A 111 -28.88 -0.30 8.53
C GLN A 111 -29.24 -1.79 8.53
N VAL A 112 -28.66 -2.59 7.63
CA VAL A 112 -28.94 -4.03 7.52
C VAL A 112 -27.94 -4.82 8.37
N ASP A 113 -28.40 -5.40 9.47
CA ASP A 113 -27.54 -6.08 10.46
C ASP A 113 -26.65 -7.16 9.85
N SER A 114 -27.18 -7.99 8.96
CA SER A 114 -26.40 -9.07 8.32
C SER A 114 -25.24 -8.54 7.47
N LEU A 115 -25.40 -7.36 6.84
CA LEU A 115 -24.35 -6.71 6.06
C LEU A 115 -23.33 -5.99 6.97
N ARG A 116 -23.79 -5.42 8.10
CA ARG A 116 -22.92 -4.85 9.13
C ARG A 116 -22.01 -5.92 9.72
N GLU A 117 -22.55 -7.07 10.08
CA GLU A 117 -21.75 -8.18 10.62
C GLU A 117 -20.81 -8.77 9.57
N LYS A 118 -21.22 -8.86 8.31
CA LYS A 118 -20.30 -9.22 7.22
C LYS A 118 -19.11 -8.25 7.19
N VAL A 119 -19.35 -6.95 7.05
CA VAL A 119 -18.24 -5.99 6.94
C VAL A 119 -17.38 -5.95 8.20
N LYS A 120 -17.99 -6.10 9.37
CA LYS A 120 -17.27 -6.22 10.63
C LYS A 120 -16.32 -7.42 10.64
N SER A 121 -16.76 -8.60 10.20
CA SER A 121 -15.88 -9.78 10.18
C SER A 121 -14.66 -9.59 9.28
N HIS A 122 -14.84 -8.92 8.13
CA HIS A 122 -13.72 -8.60 7.24
C HIS A 122 -12.79 -7.53 7.86
N TYR A 123 -13.33 -6.50 8.51
CA TYR A 123 -12.53 -5.49 9.21
C TYR A 123 -11.70 -6.09 10.35
N GLU A 124 -12.30 -6.96 11.16
CA GLU A 124 -11.64 -7.67 12.25
C GLU A 124 -10.57 -8.63 11.71
N ALA A 125 -10.85 -9.38 10.63
CA ALA A 125 -9.87 -10.24 9.99
C ALA A 125 -8.65 -9.45 9.47
N MET A 126 -8.88 -8.33 8.79
CA MET A 126 -7.84 -7.42 8.31
C MET A 126 -6.98 -6.88 9.46
N THR A 127 -7.64 -6.39 10.52
CA THR A 127 -6.96 -5.84 11.71
C THR A 127 -6.18 -6.91 12.46
N ASN A 128 -6.70 -8.12 12.58
CA ASN A 128 -6.00 -9.23 13.22
C ASN A 128 -4.77 -9.66 12.40
N LYS A 129 -4.88 -9.68 11.07
CA LYS A 129 -3.80 -10.09 10.18
C LYS A 129 -2.69 -9.04 10.08
N TYR A 130 -3.06 -7.78 9.85
CA TYR A 130 -2.11 -6.71 9.52
C TYR A 130 -1.92 -5.64 10.60
N GLY A 131 -2.73 -5.64 11.66
CA GLY A 131 -2.77 -4.55 12.64
C GLY A 131 -1.47 -4.32 13.41
N HIS A 132 -0.53 -5.26 13.39
CA HIS A 132 0.82 -5.08 13.93
C HIS A 132 1.72 -4.23 13.02
N LEU A 133 1.34 -4.01 11.76
CA LEU A 133 2.02 -3.14 10.80
C LEU A 133 1.44 -1.72 10.73
N PHE A 134 0.44 -1.40 11.55
CA PHE A 134 -0.19 -0.08 11.53
C PHE A 134 0.73 1.00 12.14
N PRO A 135 0.55 2.27 11.75
CA PRO A 135 1.33 3.37 12.32
C PRO A 135 1.26 3.40 13.85
N GLY A 136 2.39 3.67 14.49
CA GLY A 136 2.55 3.68 15.95
C GLY A 136 2.78 2.30 16.57
N LYS A 137 2.69 1.19 15.82
CA LYS A 137 3.05 -0.14 16.31
C LYS A 137 4.56 -0.36 16.25
N PRO A 138 5.16 -1.14 17.17
CA PRO A 138 6.57 -1.51 17.08
C PRO A 138 6.88 -2.19 15.76
N ALA A 139 7.93 -1.76 15.06
CA ALA A 139 8.33 -2.39 13.81
C ALA A 139 8.82 -3.84 14.07
N PRO A 140 8.33 -4.84 13.31
CA PRO A 140 8.88 -6.19 13.33
C PRO A 140 10.39 -6.16 13.11
N ASN A 141 11.15 -6.79 13.99
CA ASN A 141 12.60 -6.72 13.92
C ASN A 141 13.13 -7.53 12.73
N LEU A 142 14.03 -6.92 11.95
CA LEU A 142 14.77 -7.61 10.88
C LEU A 142 16.24 -7.63 11.25
N THR A 143 16.89 -8.77 10.99
CA THR A 143 18.33 -8.96 11.15
C THR A 143 18.97 -9.09 9.78
N PHE A 144 20.07 -8.38 9.57
CA PHE A 144 20.78 -8.32 8.29
C PHE A 144 22.28 -8.15 8.52
N THR A 145 23.07 -8.32 7.47
CA THR A 145 24.53 -8.13 7.52
C THR A 145 24.95 -6.92 6.69
N ASP A 146 25.96 -6.20 7.15
CA ASP A 146 26.61 -5.15 6.35
C ASP A 146 27.62 -5.75 5.35
N LYS A 147 28.24 -4.87 4.54
CA LYS A 147 29.27 -5.27 3.56
C LYS A 147 30.49 -5.98 4.16
N ASN A 148 30.77 -5.76 5.46
CA ASN A 148 31.88 -6.37 6.19
C ASN A 148 31.46 -7.67 6.89
N GLY A 149 30.19 -8.09 6.76
CA GLY A 149 29.65 -9.27 7.42
C GLY A 149 29.21 -9.03 8.86
N LYS A 150 29.22 -7.79 9.35
CA LYS A 150 28.71 -7.47 10.69
C LYS A 150 27.19 -7.62 10.70
N GLN A 151 26.69 -8.45 11.61
CA GLN A 151 25.25 -8.59 11.82
C GLN A 151 24.70 -7.40 12.61
N LEU A 152 23.57 -6.88 12.14
CA LEU A 152 22.83 -5.75 12.70
C LEU A 152 21.33 -6.07 12.66
N SER A 153 20.54 -5.27 13.36
CA SER A 153 19.09 -5.34 13.31
C SER A 153 18.45 -3.96 13.27
N LEU A 154 17.17 -3.87 12.93
CA LEU A 154 16.44 -2.58 12.97
C LEU A 154 16.52 -1.92 14.35
N GLN A 155 16.46 -2.71 15.43
CA GLN A 155 16.60 -2.22 16.80
C GLN A 155 17.96 -1.56 17.09
N SER A 156 19.00 -1.89 16.31
CA SER A 156 20.34 -1.29 16.43
C SER A 156 20.35 0.21 16.07
N PHE A 157 19.27 0.72 15.46
CA PHE A 157 19.15 2.10 14.98
C PHE A 157 18.11 2.92 15.76
N LYS A 158 17.67 2.45 16.95
CA LYS A 158 16.83 3.25 17.84
C LYS A 158 17.44 4.64 18.08
N GLY A 159 16.59 5.66 18.12
CA GLY A 159 16.97 7.07 18.17
C GLY A 159 17.09 7.74 16.80
N GLN A 160 17.01 6.98 15.71
CA GLN A 160 17.02 7.50 14.33
C GLN A 160 15.68 7.24 13.64
N VAL A 161 15.23 8.17 12.80
CA VAL A 161 14.21 7.89 11.79
C VAL A 161 14.85 7.05 10.69
N LEU A 162 14.24 5.93 10.33
CA LEU A 162 14.75 5.02 9.30
C LEU A 162 13.90 5.14 8.04
N LEU A 163 14.53 5.39 6.89
CA LEU A 163 13.97 5.06 5.58
C LEU A 163 14.64 3.76 5.11
N VAL A 164 13.86 2.69 5.08
CA VAL A 164 14.31 1.35 4.71
C VAL A 164 13.80 1.03 3.31
N ASP A 165 14.72 0.78 2.39
CA ASP A 165 14.48 0.31 1.03
C ASP A 165 14.73 -1.20 0.94
N ILE A 166 13.69 -1.99 0.68
CA ILE A 166 13.80 -3.41 0.42
C ILE A 166 13.94 -3.62 -1.09
N TRP A 167 15.07 -4.19 -1.50
CA TRP A 167 15.45 -4.27 -2.90
C TRP A 167 16.16 -5.59 -3.25
N GLY A 168 16.57 -5.74 -4.51
CA GLY A 168 17.44 -6.82 -4.95
C GLY A 168 18.14 -6.50 -6.26
N THR A 169 19.31 -7.10 -6.50
CA THR A 169 20.12 -6.82 -7.71
C THR A 169 19.43 -7.17 -9.03
N TRP A 170 18.43 -8.04 -8.97
CA TRP A 170 17.62 -8.50 -10.09
C TRP A 170 16.37 -7.64 -10.33
N CYS A 171 16.09 -6.67 -9.45
CA CYS A 171 14.90 -5.84 -9.51
C CYS A 171 15.19 -4.51 -10.22
N ALA A 172 14.87 -4.43 -11.52
CA ALA A 172 15.07 -3.22 -12.30
C ALA A 172 14.30 -1.99 -11.75
N PRO A 173 13.03 -2.09 -11.30
CA PRO A 173 12.34 -0.96 -10.68
C PRO A 173 13.00 -0.49 -9.38
N CYS A 174 13.63 -1.38 -8.61
CA CYS A 174 14.36 -1.02 -7.40
C CYS A 174 15.63 -0.23 -7.75
N ILE A 175 16.36 -0.65 -8.78
CA ILE A 175 17.54 0.07 -9.27
C ILE A 175 17.16 1.47 -9.76
N ALA A 176 15.98 1.63 -10.37
CA ALA A 176 15.49 2.95 -10.80
C ALA A 176 15.24 3.94 -9.63
N GLU A 177 15.04 3.46 -8.40
CA GLU A 177 14.86 4.29 -7.20
C GLU A 177 16.19 4.77 -6.58
N MET A 178 17.31 4.12 -6.93
CA MET A 178 18.62 4.41 -6.34
C MET A 178 19.09 5.88 -6.46
N PRO A 179 18.89 6.59 -7.59
CA PRO A 179 19.25 8.01 -7.68
C PRO A 179 18.50 8.90 -6.67
N TYR A 180 17.25 8.54 -6.35
CA TYR A 180 16.43 9.26 -5.38
C TYR A 180 16.90 9.00 -3.95
N LEU A 181 17.28 7.76 -3.63
CA LEU A 181 17.92 7.40 -2.36
C LEU A 181 19.27 8.11 -2.18
N ALA A 182 20.08 8.19 -3.23
CA ALA A 182 21.34 8.94 -3.22
C ALA A 182 21.12 10.43 -2.90
N ALA A 183 20.06 11.02 -3.47
CA ALA A 183 19.70 12.42 -3.20
C ALA A 183 19.27 12.62 -1.74
N LEU A 184 18.46 11.70 -1.18
CA LEU A 184 18.07 11.74 0.23
C LEU A 184 19.26 11.56 1.15
N GLN A 185 20.20 10.68 0.82
CA GLN A 185 21.45 10.51 1.59
C GLN A 185 22.30 11.79 1.55
N LYS A 186 22.34 12.50 0.40
CA LYS A 186 23.04 13.78 0.31
C LYS A 186 22.39 14.85 1.21
N GLU A 187 21.07 14.85 1.30
CA GLU A 187 20.29 15.83 2.07
C GLU A 187 20.31 15.53 3.58
N TYR A 188 20.12 14.27 3.98
CA TYR A 188 19.94 13.87 5.38
C TYR A 188 21.16 13.15 5.98
N GLY A 189 22.15 12.74 5.20
CA GLY A 189 23.25 11.87 5.66
C GLY A 189 24.19 12.48 6.69
N SER A 190 24.21 13.81 6.84
CA SER A 190 24.94 14.49 7.92
C SER A 190 24.20 14.48 9.25
N ARG A 191 22.89 14.20 9.24
CA ARG A 191 22.07 14.13 10.44
C ARG A 191 22.27 12.80 11.14
N LYS A 192 22.54 12.87 12.45
CA LYS A 192 22.69 11.67 13.30
C LYS A 192 21.35 11.02 13.64
N ASP A 193 20.24 11.70 13.43
CA ASP A 193 18.90 11.25 13.78
C ASP A 193 18.09 10.72 12.59
N VAL A 194 18.71 10.56 11.42
CA VAL A 194 18.10 10.00 10.21
C VAL A 194 19.03 8.94 9.60
N ARG A 195 18.46 7.84 9.10
CA ARG A 195 19.18 6.79 8.39
C ARG A 195 18.47 6.46 7.09
N ILE A 196 19.18 6.62 5.97
CA ILE A 196 18.79 6.04 4.68
C ILE A 196 19.52 4.71 4.55
N MET A 197 18.76 3.62 4.37
CA MET A 197 19.32 2.29 4.27
C MET A 197 18.58 1.44 3.24
N SER A 198 19.34 0.64 2.49
CA SER A 198 18.79 -0.38 1.62
C SER A 198 19.16 -1.76 2.14
N ILE A 199 18.17 -2.65 2.20
CA ILE A 199 18.31 -4.05 2.62
C ILE A 199 17.97 -4.93 1.42
N ALA A 200 19.00 -5.56 0.86
CA ALA A 200 18.84 -6.48 -0.26
C ALA A 200 18.27 -7.83 0.22
N CYS A 201 17.38 -8.43 -0.58
CA CYS A 201 16.86 -9.80 -0.39
C CYS A 201 17.51 -10.83 -1.34
N ASP A 202 18.67 -10.50 -1.90
CA ASP A 202 19.43 -11.40 -2.76
C ASP A 202 19.74 -12.74 -2.07
N LYS A 203 19.42 -13.85 -2.76
CA LYS A 203 19.67 -15.21 -2.24
C LYS A 203 21.16 -15.51 -2.01
N LYS A 204 22.04 -14.88 -2.80
CA LYS A 204 23.49 -15.09 -2.78
C LYS A 204 24.21 -13.77 -2.49
N ALA A 205 24.99 -13.74 -1.41
CA ALA A 205 25.71 -12.54 -0.99
C ALA A 205 26.72 -12.06 -2.03
N GLU A 206 27.29 -12.98 -2.80
CA GLU A 206 28.26 -12.71 -3.86
C GLU A 206 27.66 -11.83 -4.95
N LYS A 207 26.40 -12.06 -5.35
CA LYS A 207 25.72 -11.25 -6.36
C LYS A 207 25.56 -9.81 -5.90
N TRP A 208 25.09 -9.64 -4.67
CA TRP A 208 24.94 -8.33 -4.05
C TRP A 208 26.28 -7.59 -3.91
N LYS A 209 27.32 -8.28 -3.41
CA LYS A 209 28.67 -7.70 -3.29
C LYS A 209 29.26 -7.28 -4.65
N THR A 210 29.14 -8.13 -5.66
CA THR A 210 29.62 -7.83 -7.03
C THR A 210 28.86 -6.64 -7.64
N TYR A 211 27.55 -6.55 -7.41
CA TYR A 211 26.77 -5.42 -7.85
C TYR A 211 27.24 -4.12 -7.19
N LEU A 212 27.41 -4.10 -5.86
CA LEU A 212 27.88 -2.92 -5.14
C LEU A 212 29.32 -2.52 -5.45
N ALA A 213 30.17 -3.47 -5.87
CA ALA A 213 31.52 -3.17 -6.33
C ALA A 213 31.52 -2.41 -7.67
N SER A 214 30.58 -2.74 -8.56
CA SER A 214 30.41 -2.07 -9.87
C SER A 214 29.52 -0.82 -9.79
N HIS A 215 28.67 -0.72 -8.78
CA HIS A 215 27.75 0.39 -8.55
C HIS A 215 27.89 0.91 -7.11
N PRO A 216 28.97 1.67 -6.82
CA PRO A 216 29.19 2.22 -5.49
C PRO A 216 28.01 3.11 -5.06
N THR A 217 27.52 2.88 -3.84
CA THR A 217 26.43 3.67 -3.24
C THR A 217 26.97 4.54 -2.11
N THR A 218 26.31 5.68 -1.87
CA THR A 218 26.71 6.65 -0.83
C THR A 218 26.00 6.43 0.50
N TRP A 219 24.95 5.60 0.53
CA TRP A 219 24.16 5.28 1.72
C TRP A 219 24.42 3.86 2.21
N HIS A 220 23.79 3.49 3.31
CA HIS A 220 24.05 2.21 3.96
C HIS A 220 23.37 1.06 3.24
N GLN A 221 24.14 0.02 2.94
CA GLN A 221 23.69 -1.18 2.26
C GLN A 221 23.82 -2.39 3.20
N TYR A 222 22.77 -3.19 3.23
CA TYR A 222 22.67 -4.41 4.04
C TYR A 222 22.09 -5.55 3.22
N LEU A 223 22.22 -6.77 3.74
CA LEU A 223 21.75 -7.98 3.08
C LEU A 223 21.07 -8.92 4.09
N ILE A 224 19.87 -9.39 3.73
CA ILE A 224 19.22 -10.55 4.34
C ILE A 224 19.48 -11.76 3.43
N THR A 225 20.44 -12.60 3.79
CA THR A 225 20.83 -13.79 3.01
C THR A 225 19.89 -14.97 3.21
N GLY A 226 19.86 -15.87 2.22
CA GLY A 226 19.18 -17.16 2.30
C GLY A 226 17.68 -17.03 2.04
N GLU A 227 16.89 -17.00 3.11
CA GLU A 227 15.42 -16.90 3.10
C GLU A 227 14.94 -15.44 3.15
N GLY A 228 15.65 -14.52 2.49
CA GLY A 228 15.36 -13.08 2.56
C GLY A 228 13.91 -12.75 2.23
N ASN A 229 13.40 -13.28 1.11
CA ASN A 229 12.00 -13.11 0.71
C ASN A 229 11.03 -13.67 1.76
N GLN A 230 11.29 -14.86 2.31
CA GLN A 230 10.39 -15.47 3.31
C GLN A 230 10.43 -14.72 4.64
N THR A 231 11.59 -14.19 5.02
CA THR A 231 11.75 -13.35 6.21
C THR A 231 10.94 -12.07 6.08
N LEU A 232 11.04 -11.42 4.92
CA LEU A 232 10.31 -10.19 4.61
C LEU A 232 8.80 -10.41 4.46
N ASP A 233 8.39 -11.53 3.87
CA ASP A 233 7.00 -11.96 3.79
C ASP A 233 6.40 -12.21 5.18
N LYS A 234 7.07 -13.02 6.01
CA LYS A 234 6.61 -13.30 7.39
C LYS A 234 6.53 -12.06 8.27
N ALA A 235 7.49 -11.14 8.14
CA ALA A 235 7.60 -9.99 9.03
C ALA A 235 6.78 -8.77 8.55
N TYR A 236 6.63 -8.58 7.24
CA TYR A 236 6.05 -7.37 6.67
C TYR A 236 5.03 -7.63 5.54
N PHE A 237 4.67 -8.89 5.26
CA PHE A 237 3.88 -9.30 4.08
C PHE A 237 4.45 -8.69 2.78
N CYS A 238 5.78 -8.65 2.68
CA CYS A 238 6.48 -8.08 1.55
C CYS A 238 6.61 -9.12 0.44
N GLU A 239 5.54 -9.33 -0.31
CA GLU A 239 5.48 -10.27 -1.44
C GLU A 239 6.19 -9.74 -2.71
N GLY A 240 6.44 -8.42 -2.78
CA GLY A 240 7.04 -7.76 -3.93
C GLY A 240 7.93 -6.58 -3.56
N ILE A 241 8.88 -6.27 -4.45
CA ILE A 241 9.83 -5.16 -4.34
C ILE A 241 9.77 -4.27 -5.60
N PRO A 242 10.08 -2.96 -5.50
CA PRO A 242 10.61 -2.25 -4.34
C PRO A 242 9.54 -2.03 -3.25
N ARG A 243 9.96 -2.14 -2.00
CA ARG A 243 9.15 -1.82 -0.82
C ARG A 243 9.91 -0.82 0.05
N PHE A 244 9.23 0.25 0.46
CA PHE A 244 9.78 1.24 1.37
C PHE A 244 9.07 1.18 2.71
N ILE A 245 9.83 1.26 3.81
CA ILE A 245 9.32 1.26 5.17
C ILE A 245 9.90 2.48 5.88
N ILE A 246 9.08 3.19 6.65
CA ILE A 246 9.51 4.29 7.49
C ILE A 246 9.27 3.95 8.96
N ILE A 247 10.30 4.10 9.77
CA ILE A 247 10.30 3.81 11.21
C ILE A 247 10.73 5.07 11.96
N ASP A 248 10.03 5.40 13.05
CA ASP A 248 10.34 6.55 13.90
C ASP A 248 11.54 6.29 14.83
N LYS A 249 11.93 7.32 15.60
CA LYS A 249 13.06 7.25 16.53
C LYS A 249 12.84 6.26 17.67
N GLN A 250 11.60 5.91 17.99
CA GLN A 250 11.24 4.96 19.05
C GLN A 250 11.30 3.51 18.53
N GLY A 251 11.37 3.32 17.22
CA GLY A 251 11.33 2.01 16.57
C GLY A 251 9.92 1.57 16.22
N ASN A 252 8.96 2.50 16.09
CA ASN A 252 7.60 2.21 15.65
C ASN A 252 7.42 2.55 14.17
N ILE A 253 6.47 1.87 13.55
CA ILE A 253 6.10 2.07 12.16
C ILE A 253 5.47 3.45 12.00
N VAL A 254 5.97 4.20 11.03
CA VAL A 254 5.28 5.36 10.46
C VAL A 254 4.52 4.94 9.20
N ALA A 255 5.16 4.11 8.37
CA ALA A 255 4.53 3.46 7.22
C ALA A 255 5.25 2.14 6.92
N ALA A 256 4.52 1.02 6.91
CA ALA A 256 5.07 -0.28 6.50
C ALA A 256 4.99 -0.52 4.98
N ASP A 257 4.25 0.34 4.26
CA ASP A 257 4.33 0.48 2.81
C ASP A 257 4.29 1.98 2.43
N ALA A 258 5.47 2.60 2.47
CA ALA A 258 5.64 4.01 2.18
C ALA A 258 5.67 4.29 0.67
N MET A 259 5.42 5.56 0.33
CA MET A 259 5.62 6.06 -1.02
C MET A 259 7.05 5.81 -1.51
N ARG A 260 7.21 5.61 -2.82
CA ARG A 260 8.54 5.50 -3.42
C ARG A 260 9.24 6.86 -3.42
N PRO A 261 10.57 6.92 -3.20
CA PRO A 261 11.35 8.14 -3.32
C PRO A 261 11.19 8.90 -4.65
N SER A 262 10.90 8.21 -5.74
CA SER A 262 10.62 8.80 -7.05
C SER A 262 9.25 9.49 -7.17
N GLU A 263 8.32 9.24 -6.25
CA GLU A 263 6.99 9.85 -6.31
C GLU A 263 7.06 11.36 -6.01
N LYS A 264 6.29 12.15 -6.77
CA LYS A 264 6.30 13.62 -6.71
C LYS A 264 6.14 14.20 -5.30
N ASP A 265 5.30 13.59 -4.46
CA ASP A 265 4.98 14.09 -3.12
C ASP A 265 5.89 13.50 -2.02
N PHE A 266 6.81 12.59 -2.37
CA PHE A 266 7.62 11.87 -1.38
C PHE A 266 8.50 12.80 -0.55
N ARG A 267 9.17 13.77 -1.17
CA ARG A 267 10.09 14.64 -0.43
C ARG A 267 9.39 15.42 0.68
N GLU A 268 8.24 16.02 0.37
CA GLU A 268 7.46 16.77 1.35
C GLU A 268 6.89 15.86 2.43
N TYR A 269 6.40 14.67 2.03
CA TYR A 269 5.96 13.64 2.95
C TYR A 269 7.06 13.23 3.94
N PHE A 270 8.25 12.89 3.45
CA PHE A 270 9.37 12.46 4.28
C PHE A 270 9.92 13.60 5.16
N ARG A 271 9.99 14.83 4.63
CA ARG A 271 10.43 16.02 5.38
C ARG A 271 9.58 16.25 6.64
N LYS A 272 8.26 16.05 6.56
CA LYS A 272 7.34 16.17 7.71
C LYS A 272 7.58 15.09 8.78
N ILE A 273 7.98 13.89 8.36
CA ILE A 273 8.29 12.79 9.31
C ILE A 273 9.62 13.05 10.03
N VAL A 274 10.61 13.53 9.29
CA VAL A 274 11.96 13.80 9.83
C VAL A 274 12.00 15.06 10.70
N ASN A 275 11.07 15.99 10.50
CA ASN A 275 10.93 17.24 11.27
C ASN A 275 9.49 17.35 11.81
N PRO A 276 9.11 16.49 12.77
CA PRO A 276 7.77 16.44 13.33
C PRO A 276 7.43 17.67 14.19
#